data_AF-A0A0M3J2R0-F1
#
_entry.id   AF-A0A0M3J2R0-F1
#
_cell.length_a   1.000
_cell.length_b   1.000
_cell.length_c   1.000
_cell.angle_alpha   90.00
_cell.angle_beta   90.00
_cell.angle_gamma   90.00
#
_symmetry.space_group_name_H-M   'P 1'
#
loop_
_entity.id
_entity.type
_entity.pdbx_description
1 polymer ?
#
loop_
_entity_poly.entity_id
_entity_poly.type
_entity_poly.pdbx_seq_one_letter_code
_entity_poly.pdbx_strand_id
1 'polypeptide(L)'
;MDSAYANKNDCSWMSKLKYYAYSSHWATIDALLTALEARDKILPVSLPGFTATFVIELWKTDAGGFSIRARYRDNPGDKFRNVTSSLPNCNADFCPYDEFKKPVKKYYVNDIVKLCNDVPADWKSTPKKAPETTKQVADENRTNPKLRVKRDVGNAGKKTEAQNGEQLIFIQAFWRHGDRTPTGLCPNDKANVESTWPEGFGQLTPVGMKQQRRLGSLIYKKYVDELKFVDGTYNAHQVSIVHCIIFL
;
A
#
# COMPACT_ATOMS: atom_id res chain seq x y z
N MET A 1 -12.56 7.39 -9.46
CA MET A 1 -12.86 7.20 -10.89
C MET A 1 -13.92 8.23 -11.22
N ASP A 2 -13.53 9.28 -11.93
CA ASP A 2 -14.40 10.40 -12.29
C ASP A 2 -15.71 9.93 -12.90
N SER A 3 -16.81 10.52 -12.43
CA SER A 3 -18.13 10.35 -13.02
C SER A 3 -18.21 10.85 -14.48
N ALA A 4 -17.23 11.64 -14.92
CA ALA A 4 -17.10 12.15 -16.30
C ALA A 4 -16.39 11.19 -17.29
N TYR A 5 -15.71 10.14 -16.81
CA TYR A 5 -15.05 9.13 -17.66
C TYR A 5 -15.70 7.73 -17.58
N ALA A 6 -16.75 7.59 -16.79
CA ALA A 6 -17.52 6.35 -16.71
C ALA A 6 -18.49 6.27 -17.89
N ASN A 7 -17.98 5.92 -19.07
CA ASN A 7 -18.83 5.30 -20.09
C ASN A 7 -19.29 3.97 -19.50
N LYS A 8 -20.48 3.99 -18.91
CA LYS A 8 -20.90 3.16 -17.78
C LYS A 8 -21.16 1.69 -18.11
N ASN A 9 -20.89 1.24 -19.33
CA ASN A 9 -21.43 -0.01 -19.86
C ASN A 9 -20.43 -0.99 -20.46
N ASP A 10 -19.11 -0.80 -20.34
CA ASP A 10 -18.23 -1.92 -20.65
C ASP A 10 -16.95 -2.02 -19.82
N CYS A 11 -17.11 -2.51 -18.59
CA CYS A 11 -16.01 -3.04 -17.80
C CYS A 11 -15.61 -4.47 -18.24
N SER A 12 -15.93 -4.93 -19.47
CA SER A 12 -15.56 -6.26 -19.98
C SER A 12 -14.06 -6.54 -19.83
N TRP A 13 -13.22 -5.52 -20.00
CA TRP A 13 -11.77 -5.64 -19.84
C TRP A 13 -11.35 -6.09 -18.43
N MET A 14 -12.15 -5.82 -17.39
CA MET A 14 -11.90 -6.24 -16.01
C MET A 14 -12.47 -7.62 -15.68
N SER A 15 -13.31 -8.22 -16.54
CA SER A 15 -14.03 -9.47 -16.23
C SER A 15 -13.11 -10.64 -15.88
N LYS A 16 -11.90 -10.67 -16.45
CA LYS A 16 -10.89 -11.71 -16.20
C LYS A 16 -9.82 -11.27 -15.19
N LEU A 17 -9.84 -10.00 -14.77
CA LEU A 17 -8.83 -9.40 -13.92
C LEU A 17 -9.00 -9.89 -12.49
N LYS A 18 -7.93 -10.48 -11.95
CA LYS A 18 -7.90 -11.06 -10.60
C LYS A 18 -7.02 -10.24 -9.66
N TYR A 19 -5.90 -9.74 -10.16
CA TYR A 19 -4.89 -9.04 -9.39
C TYR A 19 -4.55 -7.71 -10.06
N TYR A 20 -4.83 -6.61 -9.38
CA TYR A 20 -4.48 -5.27 -9.84
C TYR A 20 -3.58 -4.60 -8.82
N ALA A 21 -2.47 -4.03 -9.28
CA ALA A 21 -1.52 -3.44 -8.37
C ALA A 21 -0.93 -2.11 -8.80
N TYR A 22 -0.50 -1.36 -7.79
CA TYR A 22 0.17 -0.08 -7.93
C TYR A 22 1.58 -0.18 -7.35
N SER A 23 2.59 -0.09 -8.21
CA SER A 23 3.98 0.08 -7.79
C SER A 23 4.28 1.57 -7.68
N SER A 24 4.55 2.06 -6.47
CA SER A 24 4.63 3.49 -6.20
C SER A 24 5.64 3.84 -5.10
N HIS A 25 5.38 4.91 -4.35
CA HIS A 25 6.24 5.47 -3.32
C HIS A 25 5.64 5.32 -1.92
N TRP A 26 6.41 5.68 -0.89
CA TRP A 26 5.95 5.67 0.50
C TRP A 26 4.75 6.59 0.70
N ALA A 27 4.73 7.75 0.04
CA ALA A 27 3.67 8.75 0.14
C ALA A 27 2.31 8.21 -0.31
N THR A 28 2.28 7.36 -1.34
CA THR A 28 1.05 6.75 -1.86
C THR A 28 0.40 5.83 -0.85
N ILE A 29 1.21 4.98 -0.20
CA ILE A 29 0.72 4.08 0.85
C ILE A 29 0.29 4.89 2.06
N ASP A 30 1.08 5.87 2.49
CA ASP A 30 0.76 6.72 3.64
C ASP A 30 -0.55 7.49 3.42
N ALA A 31 -0.72 8.10 2.24
CA ALA A 31 -1.93 8.82 1.85
C ALA A 31 -3.14 7.88 1.77
N LEU A 32 -3.00 6.70 1.18
CA LEU A 32 -4.07 5.70 1.13
C LEU A 32 -4.49 5.25 2.53
N LEU A 33 -3.55 4.89 3.40
CA LEU A 33 -3.86 4.49 4.77
C LEU A 33 -4.49 5.63 5.59
N THR A 34 -4.12 6.88 5.28
CA THR A 34 -4.72 8.06 5.89
C THR A 34 -6.16 8.24 5.43
N ALA A 35 -6.44 8.11 4.14
CA ALA A 35 -7.79 8.16 3.60
C ALA A 35 -8.69 7.01 4.07
N LEU A 36 -8.09 5.87 4.42
CA LEU A 36 -8.78 4.73 5.05
C LEU A 36 -8.92 4.87 6.58
N GLU A 37 -8.46 5.98 7.17
CA GLU A 37 -8.47 6.23 8.63
C GLU A 37 -7.81 5.11 9.44
N ALA A 38 -6.80 4.45 8.86
CA ALA A 38 -6.11 3.30 9.43
C ALA A 38 -4.59 3.53 9.59
N ARG A 39 -4.08 4.70 9.15
CA ARG A 39 -2.66 5.04 9.18
C ARG A 39 -2.05 4.87 10.57
N ASP A 40 -2.61 5.51 11.59
CA ASP A 40 -2.00 5.50 12.93
C ASP A 40 -2.06 4.11 13.60
N LYS A 41 -3.05 3.29 13.23
CA LYS A 41 -3.17 1.91 13.73
C LYS A 41 -2.19 0.96 13.04
N ILE A 42 -1.96 1.13 11.75
CA ILE A 42 -1.10 0.24 10.96
C ILE A 42 0.38 0.69 11.03
N LEU A 43 0.62 2.00 11.05
CA LEU A 43 1.92 2.68 11.00
C LEU A 43 1.95 3.86 12.00
N PRO A 44 2.01 3.59 13.32
CA PRO A 44 1.89 4.64 14.34
C PRO A 44 3.04 5.65 14.36
N VAL A 45 4.26 5.23 13.97
CA VAL A 45 5.48 6.06 14.15
C VAL A 45 6.34 6.12 12.89
N SER A 46 6.28 5.10 12.04
CA SER A 46 7.21 4.94 10.91
C SER A 46 6.53 5.14 9.57
N LEU A 47 7.25 5.74 8.62
CA LEU A 47 6.86 5.70 7.21
C LEU A 47 6.97 4.26 6.64
N PRO A 48 6.21 3.95 5.57
CA PRO A 48 6.30 2.66 4.91
C PRO A 48 7.74 2.33 4.48
N GLY A 49 8.26 1.18 4.92
CA GLY A 49 9.59 0.68 4.53
C GLY A 49 9.69 0.32 3.04
N PHE A 50 10.90 0.05 2.55
CA PHE A 50 11.08 -0.42 1.17
C PHE A 50 10.26 -1.67 0.92
N THR A 51 9.60 -1.78 -0.23
CA THR A 51 8.69 -2.91 -0.54
C THR A 51 7.57 -3.13 0.48
N ALA A 52 7.28 -2.14 1.34
CA ALA A 52 6.07 -2.15 2.15
C ALA A 52 4.87 -2.31 1.23
N THR A 53 3.94 -3.19 1.60
CA THR A 53 2.84 -3.59 0.72
C THR A 53 1.54 -3.63 1.50
N PHE A 54 0.55 -2.88 1.04
CA PHE A 54 -0.83 -2.94 1.51
C PHE A 54 -1.68 -3.67 0.48
N VAL A 55 -2.50 -4.61 0.91
CA VAL A 55 -3.35 -5.42 0.04
C VAL A 55 -4.78 -5.43 0.57
N ILE A 56 -5.74 -5.19 -0.32
CA ILE A 56 -7.17 -5.40 -0.08
C ILE A 56 -7.60 -6.58 -0.93
N GLU A 57 -8.12 -7.62 -0.28
CA GLU A 57 -8.71 -8.81 -0.90
C GLU A 57 -10.24 -8.65 -0.84
N LEU A 58 -10.93 -8.85 -1.96
CA LEU A 58 -12.39 -8.85 -2.05
C LEU A 58 -12.88 -10.30 -2.13
N TRP A 59 -13.76 -10.65 -1.20
CA TRP A 59 -14.32 -11.98 -1.02
C TRP A 59 -15.83 -11.94 -1.23
N LYS A 60 -16.36 -12.93 -1.92
CA LYS A 60 -17.80 -13.19 -2.02
C LYS A 60 -18.20 -14.15 -0.91
N THR A 61 -19.29 -13.84 -0.20
CA THR A 61 -19.82 -14.67 0.88
C THR A 61 -20.97 -15.55 0.38
N ASP A 62 -21.12 -16.75 0.94
CA ASP A 62 -22.23 -17.66 0.63
C ASP A 62 -23.61 -17.07 0.94
N ALA A 63 -23.69 -16.16 1.91
CA ALA A 63 -24.92 -15.44 2.24
C ALA A 63 -25.35 -14.41 1.16
N GLY A 64 -24.62 -14.29 0.05
CA GLY A 64 -25.00 -13.44 -1.08
C GLY A 64 -24.44 -12.01 -1.01
N GLY A 65 -23.32 -11.78 -0.32
CA GLY A 65 -22.70 -10.47 -0.16
C GLY A 65 -21.19 -10.44 -0.46
N PHE A 66 -20.56 -9.31 -0.10
CA PHE A 66 -19.12 -9.12 -0.24
C PHE A 66 -18.49 -8.73 1.09
N SER A 67 -17.30 -9.27 1.33
CA SER A 67 -16.44 -8.93 2.46
C SER A 67 -15.06 -8.57 1.94
N ILE A 68 -14.35 -7.71 2.67
CA ILE A 68 -12.95 -7.41 2.41
C ILE A 68 -12.07 -8.02 3.47
N ARG A 69 -10.83 -8.30 3.10
CA ARG A 69 -9.74 -8.60 4.02
C ARG A 69 -8.54 -7.75 3.65
N ALA A 70 -8.01 -7.02 4.62
CA ALA A 70 -6.83 -6.18 4.43
C ALA A 70 -5.59 -6.82 5.03
N ARG A 71 -4.47 -6.74 4.30
CA ARG A 71 -3.16 -7.22 4.75
C ARG A 71 -2.13 -6.12 4.58
N TYR A 72 -1.13 -6.15 5.46
CA TYR A 72 0.00 -5.26 5.37
C TYR A 72 1.31 -6.03 5.53
N ARG A 73 2.36 -5.54 4.87
CA ARG A 73 3.73 -5.97 5.04
C ARG A 73 4.59 -4.74 5.25
N ASP A 74 5.36 -4.73 6.33
CA ASP A 74 6.09 -3.55 6.78
C ASP A 74 7.43 -3.36 6.05
N ASN A 75 8.30 -4.39 5.99
CA ASN A 75 9.67 -4.25 5.47
C ASN A 75 10.15 -5.46 4.65
N PRO A 76 11.31 -5.35 3.95
CA PRO A 76 11.94 -6.47 3.29
C PRO A 76 12.29 -7.60 4.26
N GLY A 77 11.63 -8.75 4.12
CA GLY A 77 11.82 -9.93 4.97
C GLY A 77 10.62 -10.25 5.85
N ASP A 78 9.72 -9.28 6.05
CA ASP A 78 8.48 -9.51 6.79
C ASP A 78 7.46 -10.28 5.94
N LYS A 79 6.58 -11.00 6.64
CA LYS A 79 5.41 -11.67 6.06
C LYS A 79 4.21 -10.71 6.06
N PHE A 80 3.16 -11.07 5.32
CA PHE A 80 1.88 -10.37 5.42
C PHE A 80 1.23 -10.62 6.79
N ARG A 81 0.81 -9.54 7.46
CA ARG A 81 -0.05 -9.57 8.65
C ARG A 81 -1.46 -9.13 8.30
N ASN A 82 -2.46 -9.67 8.99
CA ASN A 82 -3.83 -9.21 8.86
C ASN A 82 -3.95 -7.82 9.52
N VAL A 83 -4.56 -6.87 8.83
CA VAL A 83 -4.83 -5.50 9.34
C VAL A 83 -6.30 -5.11 9.16
N THR A 84 -7.18 -6.08 8.90
CA THR A 84 -8.60 -5.84 8.70
C THR A 84 -9.24 -5.16 9.91
N SER A 85 -8.90 -5.60 11.12
CA SER A 85 -9.36 -4.99 12.38
C SER A 85 -8.80 -3.58 12.64
N SER A 86 -7.79 -3.15 11.88
CA SER A 86 -7.28 -1.78 11.96
C SER A 86 -8.13 -0.81 11.14
N LEU A 87 -8.94 -1.31 10.21
CA LEU A 87 -9.85 -0.48 9.43
C LEU A 87 -11.05 -0.02 10.29
N PRO A 88 -11.58 1.19 10.05
CA PRO A 88 -12.78 1.67 10.72
C PRO A 88 -13.98 0.73 10.47
N ASN A 89 -14.80 0.53 11.50
CA ASN A 89 -15.99 -0.34 11.50
C ASN A 89 -15.71 -1.83 11.26
N CYS A 90 -14.46 -2.26 11.33
CA CYS A 90 -14.05 -3.64 11.10
C CYS A 90 -13.44 -4.23 12.38
N ASN A 91 -14.00 -5.31 12.91
CA ASN A 91 -13.56 -5.94 14.17
C ASN A 91 -13.16 -7.41 14.03
N ALA A 92 -13.12 -7.94 12.81
CA ALA A 92 -12.85 -9.34 12.52
C ALA A 92 -11.84 -9.48 11.36
N ASP A 93 -11.49 -10.73 11.05
CA ASP A 93 -10.60 -11.07 9.93
C ASP A 93 -11.19 -10.77 8.54
N PHE A 94 -12.49 -10.56 8.49
CA PHE A 94 -13.24 -10.06 7.35
C PHE A 94 -14.09 -8.88 7.77
N CYS A 95 -14.25 -7.93 6.86
CA CYS A 95 -15.12 -6.77 7.08
C CYS A 95 -16.16 -6.68 5.97
N PRO A 96 -17.46 -6.58 6.30
CA PRO A 96 -18.49 -6.41 5.28
C PRO A 96 -18.16 -5.21 4.38
N TYR A 97 -18.28 -5.40 3.07
CA TYR A 97 -17.89 -4.38 2.08
C TYR A 97 -18.67 -3.08 2.27
N ASP A 98 -19.93 -3.16 2.67
CA ASP A 98 -20.77 -1.99 2.93
C ASP A 98 -20.34 -1.20 4.16
N GLU A 99 -19.80 -1.86 5.20
CA GLU A 99 -19.23 -1.17 6.36
C GLU A 99 -17.90 -0.50 6.02
N PHE A 100 -17.05 -1.19 5.25
CA PHE A 100 -15.77 -0.65 4.77
C PHE A 100 -15.94 0.63 3.93
N LYS A 101 -16.97 0.71 3.10
CA LYS A 101 -17.20 1.87 2.22
C LYS A 101 -17.60 3.15 2.97
N LYS A 102 -18.26 3.05 4.14
CA LYS A 102 -18.87 4.21 4.80
C LYS A 102 -17.85 5.32 5.11
N PRO A 103 -16.69 5.04 5.74
CA PRO A 103 -15.71 6.09 6.07
C PRO A 103 -15.02 6.63 4.82
N VAL A 104 -14.71 5.74 3.86
CA VAL A 104 -14.01 6.09 2.61
C VAL A 104 -14.83 7.04 1.73
N LYS A 105 -16.17 6.93 1.76
CA LYS A 105 -17.07 7.77 0.95
C LYS A 105 -16.90 9.27 1.23
N LYS A 106 -16.48 9.65 2.44
CA LYS A 106 -16.18 11.05 2.81
C LYS A 106 -15.05 11.65 1.98
N TYR A 107 -14.06 10.83 1.63
CA TYR A 107 -12.88 11.26 0.87
C TYR A 107 -13.01 10.99 -0.63
N TYR A 108 -14.14 10.43 -1.06
CA TYR A 108 -14.40 10.17 -2.47
C TYR A 108 -14.79 11.47 -3.19
N VAL A 109 -13.89 11.94 -4.04
CA VAL A 109 -14.12 13.12 -4.89
C VAL A 109 -14.96 12.68 -6.09
N ASN A 110 -16.22 13.14 -6.16
CA ASN A 110 -17.14 12.80 -7.24
C ASN A 110 -16.77 13.47 -8.58
N ASP A 111 -16.24 14.68 -8.50
CA ASP A 111 -15.84 15.52 -9.62
C ASP A 111 -14.54 16.24 -9.23
N ILE A 112 -13.44 15.78 -9.82
CA ILE A 112 -12.12 16.36 -9.54
C ILE A 112 -11.99 17.77 -10.11
N VAL A 113 -12.66 18.07 -11.23
CA VAL A 113 -12.60 19.39 -11.88
C VAL A 113 -13.27 20.43 -11.00
N LYS A 114 -14.45 20.10 -10.45
CA LYS A 114 -15.11 20.97 -9.47
C LYS A 114 -14.21 21.23 -8.26
N LEU A 115 -13.63 20.17 -7.68
CA LEU A 115 -12.73 20.31 -6.53
C LEU A 115 -11.52 21.19 -6.84
N CYS A 116 -10.90 21.03 -8.01
CA CYS A 116 -9.77 21.84 -8.43
C CYS A 116 -10.15 23.31 -8.67
N ASN A 117 -11.36 23.57 -9.16
CA ASN A 117 -11.86 24.93 -9.38
C ASN A 117 -12.33 25.62 -8.09
N ASP A 118 -12.63 24.87 -7.03
CA ASP A 118 -12.97 25.40 -5.71
C ASP A 118 -11.72 25.93 -4.95
N VAL A 119 -10.52 25.87 -5.54
CA VAL A 119 -9.30 26.47 -4.98
C VAL A 119 -9.35 28.00 -5.17
N PRO A 120 -9.30 28.80 -4.09
CA PRO A 120 -9.32 30.26 -4.21
C PRO A 120 -8.18 30.79 -5.07
N ALA A 121 -8.46 31.76 -5.95
CA ALA A 121 -7.45 32.36 -6.82
C ALA A 121 -6.32 33.08 -6.05
N ASP A 122 -6.58 33.46 -4.80
CA ASP A 122 -5.64 34.07 -3.87
C ASP A 122 -4.95 33.05 -2.95
N TRP A 123 -5.14 31.74 -3.17
CA TRP A 123 -4.42 30.71 -2.43
C TRP A 123 -2.92 30.87 -2.66
N LYS A 124 -2.24 31.43 -1.66
CA LYS A 124 -0.79 31.48 -1.61
C LYS A 124 -0.33 30.24 -0.87
N SER A 125 0.49 29.41 -1.53
CA SER A 125 1.22 28.36 -0.82
C SER A 125 1.98 29.02 0.33
N THR A 126 1.62 28.72 1.57
CA THR A 126 2.41 29.19 2.70
C THR A 126 3.84 28.67 2.51
N PRO A 127 4.87 29.53 2.61
CA PRO A 127 6.24 29.06 2.60
C PRO A 127 6.35 28.00 3.70
N LYS A 128 6.70 26.77 3.34
CA LYS A 128 6.98 25.73 4.33
C LYS A 128 8.05 26.29 5.24
N LYS A 129 7.70 26.70 6.47
CA LYS A 129 8.70 26.86 7.52
C LYS A 129 9.40 25.51 7.59
N ALA A 130 10.70 25.49 7.32
CA ALA A 130 11.50 24.32 7.59
C ALA A 130 11.14 23.85 9.01
N PRO A 131 10.91 22.55 9.24
CA PRO A 131 10.67 22.06 10.59
C PRO A 131 11.78 22.61 11.47
N GLU A 132 11.41 23.36 12.51
CA GLU A 132 12.36 23.75 13.54
C GLU A 132 13.08 22.48 13.96
N THR A 133 14.40 22.49 13.83
CA THR A 133 15.25 21.41 14.28
C THR A 133 15.08 21.27 15.79
N THR A 134 14.11 20.49 16.23
CA THR A 134 14.13 19.83 17.53
C THR A 134 15.15 18.70 17.42
N LYS A 135 16.42 19.09 17.34
CA LYS A 135 17.53 18.27 17.81
C LYS A 135 17.25 18.06 19.30
N GLN A 136 16.58 16.95 19.66
CA GLN A 136 16.70 16.24 20.95
C GLN A 136 15.57 15.22 21.28
N VAL A 137 14.62 14.89 20.38
CA VAL A 137 13.58 13.88 20.73
C VAL A 137 13.76 12.51 20.05
N ALA A 138 14.70 12.39 19.09
CA ALA A 138 14.88 11.17 18.30
C ALA A 138 15.91 10.17 18.83
N ASP A 139 16.84 10.56 19.72
CA ASP A 139 17.92 9.67 20.18
C ASP A 139 17.67 8.99 21.54
N GLU A 140 16.92 9.59 22.48
CA GLU A 140 16.64 8.94 23.77
C GLU A 140 15.64 7.76 23.66
N ASN A 141 14.77 7.77 22.65
CA ASN A 141 13.80 6.70 22.45
C ASN A 141 14.37 5.48 21.70
N ARG A 142 15.61 5.55 21.21
CA ARG A 142 16.28 4.41 20.55
C ARG A 142 16.97 3.49 21.55
N THR A 143 17.28 3.98 22.74
CA THR A 143 18.00 3.25 23.79
C THR A 143 17.15 2.88 25.00
N ASN A 144 15.91 3.41 25.13
CA ASN A 144 15.04 3.07 26.25
C ASN A 144 14.44 1.65 26.11
N PRO A 145 14.84 0.67 26.94
CA PRO A 145 14.36 -0.71 26.82
C PRO A 145 12.87 -0.86 27.17
N LYS A 146 12.24 0.17 27.76
CA LYS A 146 10.86 0.16 28.23
C LYS A 146 9.81 0.53 27.17
N LEU A 147 10.22 1.00 25.99
CA LEU A 147 9.34 1.26 24.83
C LEU A 147 9.40 0.15 23.76
N ARG A 148 10.17 -0.92 24.02
CA ARG A 148 9.93 -2.21 23.36
C ARG A 148 8.59 -2.72 23.87
N VAL A 149 7.51 -2.36 23.16
CA VAL A 149 6.28 -3.13 23.23
C VAL A 149 6.71 -4.57 22.94
N LYS A 150 6.66 -5.41 23.97
CA LYS A 150 6.75 -6.86 23.79
C LYS A 150 5.63 -7.17 22.82
N ARG A 151 5.98 -7.46 21.57
CA ARG A 151 5.03 -8.10 20.66
C ARG A 151 4.84 -9.45 21.30
N ASP A 152 3.76 -9.59 22.05
CA ASP A 152 3.30 -10.88 22.49
C ASP A 152 3.18 -11.70 21.21
N VAL A 153 4.10 -12.65 21.05
CA VAL A 153 3.90 -13.80 20.19
C VAL A 153 2.83 -14.60 20.90
N GLY A 154 1.61 -14.06 20.87
CA GLY A 154 0.42 -14.77 21.25
C GLY A 154 0.38 -15.98 20.35
N ASN A 155 0.46 -17.14 20.99
CA ASN A 155 0.21 -18.43 20.37
C ASN A 155 -1.18 -18.35 19.76
N ALA A 156 -1.24 -18.01 18.47
CA ALA A 156 -2.47 -17.94 17.71
C ALA A 156 -2.99 -19.38 17.63
N GLY A 157 -3.92 -19.67 18.54
CA GLY A 157 -4.77 -20.83 18.48
C GLY A 157 -5.31 -20.99 17.07
N LYS A 158 -5.21 -22.23 16.61
CA LYS A 158 -5.78 -22.82 15.40
C LYS A 158 -6.90 -22.01 14.71
N LYS A 159 -6.68 -21.87 13.40
CA LYS A 159 -7.65 -21.86 12.28
C LYS A 159 -8.65 -20.70 12.23
N THR A 160 -8.49 -19.90 11.18
CA THR A 160 -9.59 -19.71 10.23
C THR A 160 -9.00 -19.63 8.83
N GLU A 161 -8.79 -20.83 8.25
CA GLU A 161 -8.93 -21.03 6.81
C GLU A 161 -10.26 -20.37 6.38
N ALA A 162 -10.36 -19.91 5.13
CA ALA A 162 -11.62 -19.42 4.57
C ALA A 162 -12.74 -20.36 5.06
N GLN A 163 -13.75 -19.80 5.75
CA GLN A 163 -14.88 -20.65 6.10
C GLN A 163 -15.43 -21.21 4.78
N ASN A 164 -15.99 -22.43 4.82
CA ASN A 164 -16.34 -23.28 3.67
C ASN A 164 -17.33 -22.67 2.63
N GLY A 165 -17.47 -21.34 2.62
CA GLY A 165 -18.38 -20.52 1.85
C GLY A 165 -17.88 -19.12 1.49
N GLU A 166 -16.56 -18.90 1.45
CA GLU A 166 -15.99 -17.59 1.08
C GLU A 166 -15.06 -17.74 -0.12
N GLN A 167 -15.38 -17.06 -1.22
CA GLN A 167 -14.64 -17.12 -2.47
C GLN A 167 -13.86 -15.82 -2.69
N LEU A 168 -12.54 -15.89 -2.80
CA LEU A 168 -11.72 -14.75 -3.24
C LEU A 168 -12.03 -14.44 -4.71
N ILE A 169 -12.36 -13.19 -5.01
CA ILE A 169 -12.76 -12.77 -6.37
C ILE A 169 -11.88 -11.66 -6.96
N PHE A 170 -11.21 -10.86 -6.12
CA PHE A 170 -10.35 -9.79 -6.60
C PHE A 170 -9.31 -9.38 -5.56
N ILE A 171 -8.13 -8.93 -6.02
CA ILE A 171 -7.05 -8.42 -5.18
C ILE A 171 -6.62 -7.06 -5.71
N GLN A 172 -6.55 -6.09 -4.82
CA GLN A 172 -5.91 -4.81 -5.08
C GLN A 172 -4.71 -4.60 -4.16
N ALA A 173 -3.52 -4.38 -4.74
CA ALA A 173 -2.29 -4.24 -3.98
C ALA A 173 -1.57 -2.91 -4.27
N PHE A 174 -0.90 -2.39 -3.25
CA PHE A 174 -0.14 -1.14 -3.32
C PHE A 174 1.21 -1.40 -2.66
N TRP A 175 2.31 -1.17 -3.35
CA TRP A 175 3.63 -1.31 -2.74
C TRP A 175 4.59 -0.19 -3.07
N ARG A 176 5.48 0.10 -2.11
CA ARG A 176 6.61 0.99 -2.31
C ARG A 176 7.66 0.29 -3.16
N HIS A 177 8.35 1.05 -4.02
CA HIS A 177 9.56 0.57 -4.70
C HIS A 177 10.63 0.06 -3.71
N GLY A 178 11.60 -0.70 -4.24
CA GLY A 178 12.77 -1.13 -3.48
C GLY A 178 13.79 0.00 -3.35
N ASP A 179 14.93 -0.28 -2.75
CA ASP A 179 16.05 0.65 -2.68
C ASP A 179 16.47 1.19 -4.07
N ARG A 180 16.72 2.50 -4.17
CA ARG A 180 17.01 3.20 -5.43
C ARG A 180 18.26 4.07 -5.27
N THR A 181 18.97 4.25 -6.37
CA THR A 181 20.01 5.27 -6.48
C THR A 181 19.40 6.67 -6.31
N PRO A 182 20.20 7.68 -5.93
CA PRO A 182 19.71 9.04 -5.82
C PRO A 182 19.09 9.53 -7.13
N THR A 183 18.07 10.38 -7.03
CA THR A 183 17.50 11.09 -8.20
C THR A 183 18.16 12.44 -8.45
N GLY A 184 19.02 12.88 -7.52
CA GLY A 184 19.75 14.13 -7.57
C GLY A 184 20.88 14.10 -6.55
N LEU A 185 21.89 14.94 -6.76
CA LEU A 185 23.10 14.99 -5.95
C LEU A 185 23.15 16.27 -5.12
N CYS A 186 23.81 16.19 -3.97
CA CYS A 186 24.13 17.38 -3.18
C CYS A 186 25.17 18.22 -3.93
N PRO A 187 24.96 19.53 -4.15
CA PRO A 187 25.90 20.36 -4.92
C PRO A 187 27.34 20.38 -4.39
N ASN A 188 27.51 20.18 -3.08
CA ASN A 188 28.82 20.17 -2.41
C ASN A 188 29.50 18.79 -2.38
N ASP A 189 28.79 17.73 -2.76
CA ASP A 189 29.32 16.36 -2.78
C ASP A 189 30.01 16.06 -4.12
N LYS A 190 31.13 16.75 -4.36
CA LYS A 190 31.84 16.73 -5.66
C LYS A 190 32.38 15.35 -6.07
N ALA A 191 32.53 14.43 -5.12
CA ALA A 191 33.03 13.08 -5.37
C ALA A 191 31.90 12.10 -5.78
N ASN A 192 30.65 12.47 -5.54
CA ASN A 192 29.49 11.68 -5.89
C ASN A 192 28.96 12.17 -7.23
N VAL A 193 29.37 11.49 -8.30
CA VAL A 193 29.00 11.80 -9.70
C VAL A 193 28.12 10.69 -10.25
N GLU A 194 27.52 10.90 -11.42
CA GLU A 194 26.64 9.89 -12.03
C GLU A 194 27.34 8.54 -12.23
N SER A 195 28.62 8.52 -12.60
CA SER A 195 29.40 7.28 -12.75
C SER A 195 29.62 6.51 -11.44
N THR A 196 29.37 7.12 -10.28
CA THR A 196 29.35 6.43 -8.97
C THR A 196 28.17 5.46 -8.86
N TRP A 197 27.13 5.69 -9.65
CA TRP A 197 25.91 4.89 -9.70
C TRP A 197 25.84 4.17 -11.04
N PRO A 198 26.44 2.97 -11.17
CA PRO A 198 26.52 2.25 -12.45
C PRO A 198 25.13 1.90 -13.00
N GLU A 199 24.11 1.85 -12.15
CA GLU A 199 22.71 1.66 -12.53
C GLU A 199 22.07 2.93 -13.12
N GLY A 200 22.68 4.10 -12.94
CA GLY A 200 22.11 5.41 -13.27
C GLY A 200 21.20 5.96 -12.17
N PHE A 201 20.85 7.25 -12.24
CA PHE A 201 20.02 7.91 -11.23
C PHE A 201 18.56 7.44 -11.21
N GLY A 202 18.00 7.37 -10.00
CA GLY A 202 16.62 6.93 -9.74
C GLY A 202 16.33 5.46 -10.05
N GLN A 203 17.33 4.67 -10.48
CA GLN A 203 17.17 3.26 -10.81
C GLN A 203 17.21 2.38 -9.54
N LEU A 204 16.69 1.16 -9.64
CA LEU A 204 16.77 0.20 -8.54
C LEU A 204 18.21 -0.27 -8.36
N THR A 205 18.70 -0.23 -7.11
CA THR A 205 19.98 -0.83 -6.76
C THR A 205 19.89 -2.36 -6.77
N PRO A 206 21.01 -3.11 -6.79
CA PRO A 206 20.98 -4.56 -6.61
C PRO A 206 20.28 -5.01 -5.32
N VAL A 207 20.36 -4.21 -4.26
CA VAL A 207 19.61 -4.41 -3.03
C VAL A 207 18.11 -4.23 -3.30
N GLY A 208 17.70 -3.16 -3.97
CA GLY A 208 16.31 -2.90 -4.34
C GLY A 208 15.69 -3.98 -5.23
N MET A 209 16.43 -4.47 -6.22
CA MET A 209 16.03 -5.59 -7.07
C MET A 209 15.78 -6.86 -6.26
N LYS A 210 16.69 -7.19 -5.32
CA LYS A 210 16.54 -8.34 -4.42
C LYS A 210 15.32 -8.21 -3.51
N GLN A 211 15.03 -7.00 -3.03
CA GLN A 211 13.83 -6.73 -2.22
C GLN A 211 12.55 -6.95 -3.03
N GLN A 212 12.47 -6.43 -4.26
CA GLN A 212 11.32 -6.62 -5.15
C GLN A 212 11.12 -8.08 -5.54
N ARG A 213 12.19 -8.81 -5.86
CA ARG A 213 12.10 -10.26 -6.11
C ARG A 213 11.51 -11.01 -4.92
N ARG A 214 11.95 -10.68 -3.69
CA ARG A 214 11.42 -11.31 -2.47
C ARG A 214 9.94 -10.99 -2.26
N LEU A 215 9.51 -9.77 -2.54
CA LEU A 215 8.10 -9.40 -2.51
C LEU A 215 7.30 -10.21 -3.54
N GLY A 216 7.78 -10.30 -4.78
CA GLY A 216 7.18 -11.12 -5.82
C GLY A 216 7.05 -12.59 -5.43
N SER A 217 8.09 -13.19 -4.84
CA SER A 217 8.02 -14.56 -4.31
C SER A 217 6.97 -14.73 -3.20
N LEU A 218 6.80 -13.72 -2.34
CA LEU A 218 5.79 -13.76 -1.27
C LEU A 218 4.36 -13.68 -1.83
N ILE A 219 4.14 -12.80 -2.82
CA ILE A 219 2.86 -12.66 -3.53
C ILE A 219 2.53 -13.95 -4.28
N TYR A 220 3.50 -14.50 -5.02
CA TYR A 220 3.36 -15.76 -5.74
C TYR A 220 2.99 -16.90 -4.79
N LYS A 221 3.75 -17.09 -3.72
CA LYS A 221 3.45 -18.10 -2.71
C LYS A 221 2.02 -17.95 -2.17
N LYS A 222 1.59 -16.72 -1.90
CA LYS A 222 0.26 -16.48 -1.32
C LYS A 222 -0.88 -16.75 -2.30
N TYR A 223 -0.82 -16.14 -3.48
CA TYR A 223 -1.96 -16.08 -4.41
C TYR A 223 -1.96 -17.14 -5.49
N VAL A 224 -0.80 -17.73 -5.78
CA VAL A 224 -0.65 -18.85 -6.72
C VAL A 224 -0.53 -20.17 -5.94
N ASP A 225 0.41 -20.26 -5.00
CA ASP A 225 0.67 -21.55 -4.34
C ASP A 225 -0.38 -21.91 -3.28
N GLU A 226 -0.64 -21.02 -2.33
CA GLU A 226 -1.55 -21.28 -1.21
C GLU A 226 -3.02 -21.16 -1.61
N LEU A 227 -3.40 -20.06 -2.29
CA LEU A 227 -4.80 -19.77 -2.61
C LEU A 227 -5.24 -20.24 -4.00
N LYS A 228 -4.29 -20.62 -4.88
CA LYS A 228 -4.60 -21.09 -6.24
C LYS A 228 -5.54 -20.15 -7.01
N PHE A 229 -5.45 -18.85 -6.72
CA PHE A 229 -6.37 -17.85 -7.23
C PHE A 229 -5.86 -17.25 -8.55
N VAL A 230 -4.57 -16.89 -8.59
CA VAL A 230 -3.89 -16.44 -9.82
C VAL A 230 -3.21 -17.63 -10.48
N ASP A 231 -3.20 -17.67 -11.82
CA ASP A 231 -2.55 -18.74 -12.57
C ASP A 231 -1.03 -18.78 -12.29
N GLY A 232 -0.44 -19.99 -12.32
CA GLY A 232 1.00 -20.18 -12.09
C GLY A 232 1.90 -19.69 -13.22
N THR A 233 1.31 -19.36 -14.37
CA THR A 233 2.00 -18.68 -15.48
C THR A 233 1.40 -17.30 -15.66
N TYR A 234 2.21 -16.33 -16.08
CA TYR A 234 1.75 -14.96 -16.24
C TYR A 234 0.63 -14.88 -17.29
N ASN A 235 -0.50 -14.31 -16.89
CA ASN A 235 -1.65 -14.06 -17.74
C ASN A 235 -2.02 -12.57 -17.67
N ALA A 236 -1.79 -11.84 -18.76
CA ALA A 236 -2.03 -10.39 -18.84
C ALA A 236 -3.51 -10.00 -18.67
N HIS A 237 -4.45 -10.93 -18.88
CA HIS A 237 -5.86 -10.70 -18.59
C HIS A 237 -6.21 -10.84 -17.09
N GLN A 238 -5.37 -11.55 -16.31
CA GLN A 238 -5.59 -11.75 -14.87
C GLN A 238 -4.78 -10.80 -14.00
N VAL A 239 -3.62 -10.33 -14.47
CA VAL A 239 -2.67 -9.56 -13.66
C VAL A 239 -2.31 -8.25 -14.37
N SER A 240 -2.59 -7.12 -13.70
CA SER A 240 -2.16 -5.79 -14.12
C SER A 240 -1.38 -5.10 -13.02
N ILE A 241 -0.22 -4.55 -13.36
CA ILE A 241 0.62 -3.77 -12.45
C ILE A 241 0.87 -2.43 -13.11
N VAL A 242 0.43 -1.37 -12.46
CA VAL A 242 0.60 -0.01 -12.93
C VAL A 242 1.66 0.68 -12.09
N HIS A 243 2.63 1.31 -12.76
CA HIS A 243 3.58 2.16 -12.09
C HIS A 243 2.94 3.53 -11.85
N CYS A 244 2.83 3.93 -10.59
CA CYS A 244 2.32 5.25 -10.24
C CYS A 244 3.52 6.19 -10.13
N ILE A 245 3.76 6.93 -11.21
CA ILE A 245 4.69 8.06 -11.21
C ILE A 245 3.96 9.22 -10.52
N ILE A 246 4.27 9.46 -9.24
CA ILE A 246 3.92 10.75 -8.63
C ILE A 246 5.03 11.72 -9.07
N PHE A 247 4.82 12.39 -10.20
CA PHE A 247 5.47 13.66 -10.46
C PHE A 247 4.73 14.71 -9.61
N LEU A 248 5.40 15.26 -8.61
CA LEU A 248 5.10 16.56 -8.03
C LEU A 248 6.22 17.50 -8.42
#